data_AF-A0A4Y9SZC3-F1
#
_entry.id   AF-A0A4Y9SZC3-F1
#
_cell.length_a   1.000
_cell.length_b   1.000
_cell.length_c   1.000
_cell.angle_alpha   90.00
_cell.angle_beta   90.00
_cell.angle_gamma   90.00
#
_symmetry.space_group_name_H-M   'P 1'
#
loop_
_entity.id
_entity.type
_entity.pdbx_description
1 polymer ?
#
loop_
_entity_poly.entity_id
_entity_poly.type
_entity_poly.pdbx_seq_one_letter_code
_entity_poly.pdbx_strand_id
1 'polypeptide(L)' 'MATVVKHRKVNIVVLESNEEIASHCGEGDIAIIADSAGWWIKFVGEGGHIDCYGIPYPSYNEALWSAKAAAEFGV' A
#
# COMPACT_ATOMS: atom_id res chain seq x y z
N MET A 1 -9.94 9.96 -0.82
CA MET A 1 -10.22 9.62 -2.22
C MET A 1 -9.15 8.63 -2.67
N ALA A 2 -9.49 7.34 -2.72
CA ALA A 2 -8.50 6.29 -2.94
C ALA A 2 -7.89 6.39 -4.34
N THR A 3 -6.56 6.52 -4.42
CA THR A 3 -5.83 6.56 -5.70
C THR A 3 -5.23 5.20 -5.99
N VAL A 4 -5.71 4.52 -7.01
CA VAL A 4 -5.16 3.22 -7.43
C VAL A 4 -4.09 3.43 -8.50
N VAL A 5 -2.85 3.12 -8.16
CA VAL A 5 -1.70 3.11 -9.06
C VAL A 5 -1.41 1.67 -9.46
N LYS A 6 -1.80 1.28 -10.68
CA LYS A 6 -1.50 -0.06 -11.20
C LYS A 6 -0.03 -0.17 -11.56
N HIS A 7 0.67 -1.17 -11.01
CA HIS A 7 2.05 -1.46 -11.35
C HIS A 7 2.22 -2.94 -11.73
N ARG A 8 2.32 -3.22 -13.03
CA ARG A 8 2.35 -4.58 -13.60
C ARG A 8 1.17 -5.46 -13.13
N LYS A 9 1.42 -6.39 -12.20
CA LYS A 9 0.45 -7.36 -11.65
C LYS A 9 -0.04 -7.00 -10.25
N VAL A 10 0.46 -5.91 -9.68
CA VAL A 10 0.15 -5.45 -8.32
C VAL A 10 -0.57 -4.10 -8.41
N ASN A 11 -1.68 -3.94 -7.70
CA ASN A 11 -2.33 -2.63 -7.56
C ASN A 11 -1.80 -1.97 -6.28
N ILE A 12 -1.26 -0.75 -6.43
CA ILE A 12 -0.84 0.08 -5.30
C ILE A 12 -2.00 1.04 -5.01
N VAL A 13 -2.75 0.77 -3.94
CA VAL A 13 -3.92 1.55 -3.54
C VAL A 13 -3.53 2.55 -2.47
N VAL A 14 -3.55 3.83 -2.80
CA VAL A 14 -3.28 4.91 -1.88
C VAL A 14 -4.60 5.34 -1.23
N LEU A 15 -4.69 5.19 0.08
CA LEU A 15 -5.85 5.46 0.92
C LEU A 15 -5.52 6.60 1.88
N GLU A 16 -6.52 7.40 2.19
CA GLU A 16 -6.42 8.41 3.25
C GLU A 16 -6.66 7.73 4.62
N SER A 17 -6.36 8.41 5.73
CA SER A 17 -6.41 7.83 7.10
C SER A 17 -7.75 7.23 7.51
N ASN A 18 -8.81 7.50 6.74
CA ASN A 18 -10.19 7.10 7.00
C ASN A 18 -10.76 6.17 5.91
N GLU A 19 -9.93 5.57 5.06
CA GLU A 19 -10.38 4.71 3.96
C GLU A 19 -10.09 3.22 4.21
N GLU A 20 -11.10 2.38 3.94
CA GLU A 20 -11.06 0.95 4.22
C GLU A 20 -10.27 0.18 3.16
N ILE A 21 -9.11 -0.35 3.55
CA ILE A 21 -8.25 -1.20 2.70
C ILE A 21 -9.01 -2.41 2.15
N ALA A 22 -9.82 -3.06 2.98
CA ALA A 22 -10.55 -4.28 2.63
C ALA A 22 -11.58 -4.06 1.51
N SER A 23 -12.04 -2.83 1.29
CA SER A 23 -12.98 -2.49 0.22
C SER A 23 -12.30 -2.22 -1.13
N HIS A 24 -10.98 -2.01 -1.14
CA HIS A 24 -10.25 -1.53 -2.31
C HIS A 24 -9.02 -2.37 -2.71
N CYS A 25 -8.47 -3.18 -1.81
CA CYS A 25 -7.34 -4.07 -2.10
C CYS A 25 -7.79 -5.53 -2.21
N GLY A 26 -7.33 -6.20 -3.27
CA GLY A 26 -7.39 -7.64 -3.42
C GLY A 26 -6.10 -8.32 -2.95
N GLU A 27 -6.08 -9.64 -3.08
CA GLU A 27 -4.91 -10.46 -2.75
C GLU A 27 -3.74 -10.12 -3.69
N GLY A 28 -2.57 -9.84 -3.12
CA GLY A 28 -1.36 -9.41 -3.83
C GLY A 28 -1.23 -7.89 -4.02
N ASP A 29 -2.18 -7.09 -3.50
CA ASP A 29 -2.15 -5.63 -3.62
C ASP A 29 -1.39 -4.95 -2.47
N ILE A 30 -0.99 -3.70 -2.70
CA ILE A 30 -0.26 -2.89 -1.72
C ILE A 30 -1.11 -1.67 -1.38
N ALA A 31 -1.54 -1.57 -0.14
CA ALA A 31 -2.17 -0.38 0.39
C ALA A 31 -1.13 0.61 0.94
N ILE A 32 -1.23 1.87 0.54
CA ILE A 32 -0.49 2.97 1.15
C ILE A 32 -1.50 3.81 1.93
N ILE A 33 -1.32 3.97 3.24
CA ILE A 33 -2.19 4.82 4.06
C ILE A 33 -1.46 6.11 4.39
N ALA A 34 -2.04 7.24 3.99
CA ALA A 34 -1.65 8.55 4.52
C ALA A 34 -2.19 8.69 5.94
N ASP A 35 -1.31 8.93 6.91
CA ASP A 35 -1.65 9.22 8.31
C ASP A 35 -1.03 10.56 8.74
N SER A 36 -1.51 11.13 9.85
CA SER A 36 -0.97 12.38 10.38
C SER A 36 0.51 12.28 10.78
N ALA A 37 1.02 11.06 11.01
CA ALA A 37 2.43 10.79 11.29
C ALA A 37 3.28 10.50 10.02
N GLY A 38 2.66 10.34 8.85
CA GLY A 38 3.35 10.02 7.59
C GLY A 38 2.64 8.94 6.77
N TRP A 39 3.38 8.29 5.87
CA TRP A 39 2.83 7.33 4.91
C TRP A 39 3.17 5.89 5.30
N TRP A 40 2.15 5.09 5.56
CA TRP A 40 2.27 3.70 5.93
C TRP A 40 2.09 2.80 4.71
N ILE A 41 2.83 1.71 4.65
CA ILE A 41 2.69 0.71 3.60
C ILE A 41 2.19 -0.59 4.23
N LYS A 42 1.13 -1.13 3.66
CA LYS A 42 0.52 -2.39 4.07
C LYS A 42 0.37 -3.29 2.85
N PHE A 43 0.93 -4.49 2.92
CA PHE A 43 0.81 -5.49 1.88
C PHE A 43 -0.41 -6.38 2.17
N VAL A 44 -1.26 -6.60 1.18
CA VAL A 44 -2.40 -7.52 1.29
C VAL A 44 -2.01 -8.83 0.61
N GLY A 45 -1.70 -9.84 1.42
CA GLY A 45 -1.41 -11.20 0.98
C GLY A 45 -2.65 -12.06 0.82
N GLU A 46 -2.43 -13.33 0.49
CA GLU A 46 -3.46 -14.35 0.30
C GLU A 46 -4.31 -14.53 1.57
N GLY A 47 -5.63 -14.69 1.41
CA GLY A 47 -6.58 -14.84 2.52
C GLY A 47 -6.84 -13.57 3.33
N GLY A 48 -6.48 -12.39 2.79
CA GLY A 48 -6.67 -11.10 3.46
C GLY A 48 -5.64 -10.83 4.56
N HIS A 49 -4.48 -11.49 4.52
CA HIS A 49 -3.41 -11.24 5.46
C HIS A 49 -2.77 -9.87 5.18
N ILE A 50 -2.89 -8.93 6.10
CA ILE A 50 -2.33 -7.59 5.93
C ILE A 50 -1.00 -7.52 6.68
N ASP A 51 0.11 -7.51 5.94
CA ASP A 51 1.45 -7.35 6.51
C ASP A 51 1.85 -5.86 6.50
N CYS A 52 2.18 -5.32 7.67
CA CYS A 52 2.59 -3.92 7.81
C CYS A 52 4.11 -3.86 7.88
N TYR A 53 4.76 -3.39 6.81
CA TYR A 53 6.21 -3.29 6.78
C TYR A 53 6.68 -1.91 7.22
N GLY A 54 7.42 -1.86 8.33
CA GLY A 54 8.32 -0.77 8.66
C GLY A 54 7.72 0.42 9.43
N ILE A 55 8.27 1.60 9.11
CA ILE A 55 8.03 2.89 9.75
C ILE A 55 7.33 3.84 8.77
N PRO A 56 6.56 4.83 9.25
CA PRO A 56 5.90 5.78 8.36
C PRO A 56 6.94 6.59 7.58
N TYR A 57 6.77 6.63 6.27
CA TYR A 57 7.61 7.44 5.40
C TYR A 57 7.21 8.92 5.51
N PRO A 58 8.19 9.85 5.45
CA PRO A 58 7.90 11.28 5.57
C PRO A 58 7.21 11.84 4.32
N SER A 59 7.34 11.18 3.16
CA SER A 59 6.75 11.63 1.89
C SER A 59 6.03 10.53 1.12
N TYR A 60 4.96 10.92 0.41
CA TYR A 60 4.22 10.07 -0.53
C TYR A 60 5.13 9.38 -1.54
N ASN A 61 6.09 10.13 -2.09
CA ASN A 61 6.98 9.64 -3.13
C ASN A 61 7.86 8.48 -2.64
N GLU A 62 8.37 8.57 -1.40
CA GLU A 62 9.17 7.51 -0.79
C GLU A 62 8.34 6.25 -0.52
N ALA A 63 7.13 6.41 0.03
CA ALA A 63 6.21 5.29 0.23
C ALA A 63 5.85 4.60 -1.10
N LEU A 64 5.62 5.39 -2.16
CA LEU A 64 5.31 4.86 -3.48
C LEU A 64 6.50 4.15 -4.14
N TRP A 65 7.73 4.62 -3.91
CA TRP A 65 8.93 3.97 -4.41
C TRP A 65 9.18 2.65 -3.69
N SER A 66 9.06 2.63 -2.36
CA SER A 66 9.13 1.39 -1.57
C SER A 66 8.03 0.41 -1.95
N ALA A 67 6.80 0.88 -2.16
CA ALA A 67 5.68 0.03 -2.61
C ALA A 67 5.95 -0.57 -4.00
N LYS A 68 6.48 0.22 -4.95
CA LYS A 68 6.89 -0.29 -6.26
C LYS A 68 8.00 -1.35 -6.13
N ALA A 69 9.01 -1.09 -5.32
CA ALA A 69 10.06 -2.06 -5.07
C ALA A 69 9.49 -3.35 -4.46
N ALA A 70 8.67 -3.25 -3.41
CA ALA A 70 8.02 -4.41 -2.80
C ALA A 70 7.15 -5.19 -3.80
N ALA A 71 6.43 -4.49 -4.68
CA ALA A 71 5.68 -5.10 -5.78
C ALA A 71 6.58 -5.82 -6.81
N GLU A 72 7.85 -5.42 -6.95
CA GLU A 72 8.83 -6.08 -7.81
C GLU A 72 9.51 -7.29 -7.13
N PHE A 73 9.67 -7.26 -5.79
CA PHE A 73 10.32 -8.33 -5.03
C PHE A 73 9.38 -9.43 -4.50
N GLY A 74 8.07 -9.16 -4.40
CA GLY A 74 7.08 -10.10 -3.88
C GLY A 74 6.59 -11.17 -4.88
N VAL A 75 7.51 -11.92 -5.50
CA VAL A 75 7.22 -13.10 -6.35
C VAL A 75 7.39 -14.42 -5.60
#